data_AF-A0A832DEJ0-F1
#
_entry.id   AF-A0A832DEJ0-F1
#
_cell.length_a   1.000
_cell.length_b   1.000
_cell.length_c   1.000
_cell.angle_alpha   90.00
_cell.angle_beta   90.00
_cell.angle_gamma   90.00
#
_symmetry.space_group_name_H-M   'P 1'
#
loop_
_entity.id
_entity.type
_entity.pdbx_description
1 polymer ?
#
loop_
_entity_poly.entity_id
_entity_poly.type
_entity_poly.pdbx_seq_one_letter_code
_entity_poly.pdbx_strand_id
1 'polypeptide(L)'
;MIIRKEHALALLNAKAQEQKGLACQISVRSEEEPYIELELQNLLEQGKSPIEYTLTYWGRNIVYLLEEMINKNLINHPSQWNERFRWIGSEVIAMIESAIKNGDLTGDETFDALKERGFATEVHEEKKGWQKKINEYAKAVYEIYSNAKPRLEISKELANYLISLPPGPAETKNLPQHGRFPLLLESMRLISFSVPKSDVYTLSGLGQAVQKTVQTMAPSLETVINEDYM
;
A
#
# COMPACT_ATOMS: atom_id res chain seq x y z
N MET A 1 -1.06 3.41 0.46
CA MET A 1 -1.10 2.10 -0.24
C MET A 1 0.22 1.42 0.01
N ILE A 2 0.15 0.13 0.35
CA ILE A 2 1.23 -0.74 0.75
C ILE A 2 0.95 -2.14 0.21
N ILE A 3 1.85 -2.64 -0.64
CA ILE A 3 1.83 -4.02 -1.14
C ILE A 3 3.20 -4.65 -0.88
N ARG A 4 3.21 -5.60 0.06
CA ARG A 4 4.34 -6.47 0.39
C ARG A 4 4.08 -7.88 -0.15
N LYS A 5 5.00 -8.79 0.12
CA LYS A 5 4.88 -10.21 -0.24
C LYS A 5 3.51 -10.81 0.09
N GLU A 6 3.08 -10.72 1.34
CA GLU A 6 1.80 -11.25 1.81
C GLU A 6 0.59 -10.63 1.12
N HIS A 7 0.60 -9.31 0.87
CA HIS A 7 -0.47 -8.63 0.13
C HIS A 7 -0.53 -9.11 -1.32
N ALA A 8 0.63 -9.23 -1.98
CA ALA A 8 0.71 -9.70 -3.35
C ALA A 8 0.25 -11.17 -3.47
N LEU A 9 0.61 -12.02 -2.51
CA LEU A 9 0.13 -13.40 -2.45
C LEU A 9 -1.38 -13.48 -2.19
N ALA A 10 -1.91 -12.64 -1.27
CA ALA A 10 -3.34 -12.57 -0.99
C ALA A 10 -4.15 -12.12 -2.22
N LEU A 11 -3.67 -11.11 -2.96
CA LEU A 11 -4.26 -10.67 -4.22
C LEU A 11 -4.28 -11.78 -5.27
N LEU A 12 -3.14 -12.47 -5.47
CA LEU A 12 -3.05 -13.59 -6.42
C LEU A 12 -3.98 -14.75 -6.03
N ASN A 13 -4.08 -15.06 -4.74
CA ASN A 13 -5.04 -16.06 -4.24
C ASN A 13 -6.48 -15.62 -4.52
N ALA A 14 -6.84 -14.38 -4.19
CA ALA A 14 -8.19 -13.85 -4.43
C ALA A 14 -8.58 -13.93 -5.91
N LYS A 15 -7.67 -13.54 -6.82
CA LYS A 15 -7.85 -13.70 -8.26
C LYS A 15 -8.04 -15.16 -8.68
N ALA A 16 -7.22 -16.07 -8.16
CA ALA A 16 -7.30 -17.49 -8.49
C ALA A 16 -8.62 -18.13 -8.04
N GLN A 17 -9.21 -17.67 -6.93
CA GLN A 17 -10.55 -18.09 -6.51
C GLN A 17 -11.62 -17.48 -7.41
N GLU A 18 -11.54 -16.19 -7.72
CA GLU A 18 -12.51 -15.50 -8.60
C GLU A 18 -12.59 -16.15 -9.98
N GLN A 19 -11.44 -16.57 -10.55
CA GLN A 19 -11.39 -17.30 -11.82
C GLN A 19 -12.09 -18.66 -11.80
N LYS A 20 -12.25 -19.27 -10.62
CA LYS A 20 -13.02 -20.49 -10.42
C LYS A 20 -14.51 -20.22 -10.17
N GLY A 21 -14.93 -18.95 -10.22
CA GLY A 21 -16.28 -18.51 -9.83
C GLY A 21 -16.52 -18.58 -8.33
N LEU A 22 -15.45 -18.63 -7.53
CA LEU A 22 -15.50 -18.69 -6.08
C LEU A 22 -15.03 -17.37 -5.48
N ALA A 23 -15.56 -17.01 -4.32
CA ALA A 23 -14.99 -15.93 -3.54
C ALA A 23 -13.83 -16.45 -2.66
N CYS A 24 -12.92 -15.55 -2.28
CA CYS A 24 -11.76 -15.93 -1.48
C CYS A 24 -12.18 -16.10 -0.02
N GLN A 25 -12.18 -17.35 0.47
CA GLN A 25 -12.56 -17.63 1.85
C GLN A 25 -11.33 -17.83 2.73
N ILE A 26 -11.25 -17.06 3.82
CA ILE A 26 -10.18 -17.16 4.81
C ILE A 26 -10.72 -17.89 6.03
N SER A 27 -10.25 -19.12 6.23
CA SER A 27 -10.68 -19.98 7.34
C SER A 27 -9.73 -19.96 8.53
N VAL A 28 -8.50 -19.47 8.33
CA VAL A 28 -7.45 -19.38 9.34
C VAL A 28 -7.28 -17.91 9.73
N ARG A 29 -7.71 -17.55 10.95
CA ARG A 29 -7.68 -16.16 11.43
C ARG A 29 -6.30 -15.52 11.39
N SER A 30 -5.22 -16.29 11.58
CA SER A 30 -3.84 -15.76 11.51
C SER A 30 -3.39 -15.37 10.09
N GLU A 31 -4.16 -15.72 9.06
CA GLU A 31 -3.88 -15.36 7.66
C GLU A 31 -4.72 -14.16 7.20
N GLU A 32 -5.57 -13.61 8.07
CA GLU A 32 -6.56 -12.59 7.73
C GLU A 32 -5.96 -11.17 7.63
N GLU A 33 -4.88 -10.90 8.37
CA GLU A 33 -4.26 -9.57 8.45
C GLU A 33 -3.95 -8.93 7.08
N PRO A 34 -3.31 -9.61 6.10
CA PRO A 34 -3.11 -9.03 4.77
C PRO A 34 -4.41 -8.76 4.00
N TYR A 35 -5.49 -9.49 4.27
CA TYR A 35 -6.79 -9.28 3.64
C TYR A 35 -7.48 -8.04 4.19
N ILE A 36 -7.44 -7.84 5.51
CA ILE A 36 -7.93 -6.62 6.16
C ILE A 36 -7.16 -5.40 5.64
N GLU A 37 -5.83 -5.47 5.54
CA GLU A 37 -5.02 -4.38 5.01
C GLU A 37 -5.35 -4.06 3.55
N LEU A 38 -5.63 -5.06 2.72
CA LEU A 38 -6.07 -4.87 1.34
C LEU A 38 -7.50 -4.30 1.25
N GLU A 39 -8.39 -4.70 2.17
CA GLU A 39 -9.74 -4.15 2.27
C GLU A 39 -9.71 -2.67 2.62
N LEU A 40 -8.94 -2.29 3.64
CA LEU A 40 -8.76 -0.89 4.06
C LEU A 40 -8.16 -0.03 2.93
N GLN A 41 -7.43 -0.64 1.99
CA GLN A 41 -6.88 0.03 0.82
C GLN A 41 -7.84 0.12 -0.38
N ASN A 42 -9.04 -0.46 -0.27
CA ASN A 42 -10.00 -0.62 -1.38
C ASN A 42 -9.45 -1.47 -2.52
N LEU A 43 -8.72 -2.53 -2.18
CA LEU A 43 -8.27 -3.55 -3.13
C LEU A 43 -9.05 -4.85 -2.96
N LEU A 44 -9.53 -5.13 -1.75
CA LEU A 44 -10.52 -6.16 -1.48
C LEU A 44 -11.77 -5.53 -0.86
N GLU A 45 -12.86 -6.27 -0.88
CA GLU A 45 -14.08 -5.97 -0.14
C GLU A 45 -14.63 -7.26 0.45
N GLN A 46 -15.37 -7.13 1.54
CA GLN A 46 -16.08 -8.26 2.14
C GLN A 46 -17.18 -8.75 1.20
N GLY A 47 -17.19 -10.07 0.94
CA GLY A 47 -18.18 -10.73 0.11
C GLY A 47 -19.48 -11.00 0.85
N LYS A 48 -20.13 -12.12 0.53
CA LYS A 48 -21.45 -12.46 1.12
C LYS A 48 -21.41 -12.94 2.56
N SER A 49 -20.22 -13.29 3.06
CA SER A 49 -20.02 -13.75 4.44
C SER A 49 -18.80 -13.10 5.07
N PRO A 50 -18.70 -13.07 6.41
CA PRO A 50 -17.64 -12.33 7.08
C PRO A 50 -16.21 -12.80 6.77
N ILE A 51 -16.06 -14.05 6.33
CA ILE A 51 -14.78 -14.70 6.02
C ILE A 51 -14.45 -14.66 4.51
N GLU A 52 -15.31 -14.01 3.73
CA GLU A 52 -15.25 -13.98 2.28
C GLU A 52 -14.74 -12.63 1.81
N TYR A 53 -13.74 -12.66 0.93
CA TYR A 53 -13.18 -11.48 0.29
C TYR A 53 -13.29 -11.58 -1.23
N THR A 54 -13.66 -10.48 -1.87
CA THR A 54 -13.68 -10.33 -3.33
C THR A 54 -12.82 -9.16 -3.76
N LEU A 55 -12.27 -9.22 -4.97
CA LEU A 55 -11.51 -8.10 -5.52
C LEU A 55 -12.45 -6.93 -5.82
N THR A 56 -12.05 -5.72 -5.44
CA THR A 56 -12.70 -4.50 -5.92
C THR A 56 -12.32 -4.25 -7.39
N TYR A 57 -12.87 -3.21 -8.02
CA TYR A 57 -12.40 -2.80 -9.34
C TYR A 57 -10.89 -2.50 -9.35
N TRP A 58 -10.40 -1.73 -8.36
CA TRP A 58 -8.98 -1.39 -8.25
C TRP A 58 -8.12 -2.58 -7.82
N GLY A 59 -8.68 -3.48 -6.99
CA GLY A 59 -8.12 -4.78 -6.68
C GLY A 59 -7.81 -5.61 -7.91
N ARG A 60 -8.79 -5.74 -8.82
CA ARG A 60 -8.60 -6.45 -10.09
C ARG A 60 -7.49 -5.81 -10.91
N ASN A 61 -7.53 -4.49 -11.11
CA ASN A 61 -6.52 -3.80 -11.91
C ASN A 61 -5.09 -4.02 -11.35
N ILE A 62 -4.90 -3.92 -10.03
CA ILE A 62 -3.56 -4.10 -9.44
C ILE A 62 -3.06 -5.54 -9.52
N VAL A 63 -3.93 -6.54 -9.34
CA VAL A 63 -3.50 -7.95 -9.41
C VAL A 63 -3.23 -8.40 -10.85
N TYR A 64 -4.00 -7.90 -11.83
CA TYR A 64 -3.71 -8.16 -13.25
C TYR A 64 -2.38 -7.50 -13.67
N LEU A 65 -2.13 -6.27 -13.22
CA LEU A 65 -0.85 -5.59 -13.43
C LEU A 65 0.33 -6.37 -12.81
N LEU A 66 0.17 -6.83 -11.56
CA LEU A 66 1.17 -7.66 -10.88
C LEU A 66 1.46 -8.94 -11.67
N GLU A 67 0.41 -9.68 -12.07
CA GLU A 67 0.55 -10.92 -12.84
C GLU A 67 1.21 -10.69 -14.20
N GLU A 68 0.85 -9.62 -14.90
CA GLU A 68 1.46 -9.24 -16.17
C GLU A 68 2.97 -8.96 -16.02
N MET A 69 3.35 -8.21 -14.98
CA MET A 69 4.76 -7.90 -14.70
C MET A 69 5.57 -9.17 -14.36
N ILE A 70 4.98 -10.11 -13.62
CA ILE A 70 5.59 -11.42 -13.34
C ILE A 70 5.77 -12.21 -14.64
N ASN A 71 4.73 -12.31 -15.46
CA ASN A 71 4.76 -13.07 -16.72
C ASN A 71 5.78 -12.51 -17.72
N LYS A 72 6.00 -11.19 -17.70
CA LYS A 72 7.03 -10.52 -18.53
C LYS A 72 8.42 -10.56 -17.91
N ASN A 73 8.61 -11.26 -16.79
CA ASN A 73 9.87 -11.34 -16.03
C ASN A 73 10.44 -9.97 -15.63
N LEU A 74 9.58 -8.97 -15.41
CA LEU A 74 10.00 -7.65 -14.91
C LEU A 74 10.27 -7.68 -13.41
N ILE A 75 9.56 -8.56 -12.70
CA ILE A 75 9.70 -8.84 -11.27
C ILE A 75 9.56 -10.34 -11.03
N ASN A 76 10.22 -10.84 -9.97
CA ASN A 76 10.05 -12.22 -9.53
C ASN A 76 8.66 -12.47 -8.95
N HIS A 77 8.21 -13.73 -8.93
CA HIS A 77 6.97 -14.10 -8.25
C HIS A 77 7.03 -13.73 -6.74
N PRO A 78 5.94 -13.21 -6.13
CA PRO A 78 5.95 -12.74 -4.74
C PRO A 78 6.43 -13.75 -3.69
N SER A 79 6.24 -15.05 -3.93
CA SER A 79 6.76 -16.11 -3.06
C SER A 79 8.29 -16.06 -2.86
N GLN A 80 9.02 -15.45 -3.79
CA GLN A 80 10.47 -15.28 -3.76
C GLN A 80 10.92 -13.94 -3.18
N TRP A 81 9.99 -13.04 -2.84
CA TRP A 81 10.34 -11.75 -2.27
C TRP A 81 10.82 -11.90 -0.83
N ASN A 82 11.66 -10.97 -0.41
CA ASN A 82 11.98 -10.78 1.01
C ASN A 82 10.73 -10.29 1.76
N GLU A 83 10.51 -10.74 3.00
CA GLU A 83 9.35 -10.33 3.81
C GLU A 83 9.27 -8.80 4.03
N ARG A 84 10.41 -8.12 4.03
CA ARG A 84 10.48 -6.65 4.16
C ARG A 84 10.42 -5.91 2.83
N PHE A 85 10.40 -6.63 1.70
CA PHE A 85 10.32 -5.99 0.39
C PHE A 85 8.97 -5.31 0.21
N ARG A 86 9.02 -4.02 -0.11
CA ARG A 86 7.86 -3.17 -0.34
C ARG A 86 7.76 -2.92 -1.84
N TRP A 87 6.97 -3.73 -2.53
CA TRP A 87 6.74 -3.55 -3.97
C TRP A 87 6.04 -2.22 -4.22
N ILE A 88 5.00 -1.94 -3.42
CA ILE A 88 4.36 -0.62 -3.34
C ILE A 88 4.38 -0.18 -1.88
N GLY A 89 4.67 1.10 -1.67
CA GLY A 89 4.65 1.79 -0.40
C GLY A 89 4.49 3.28 -0.63
N SER A 90 4.19 4.07 0.40
CA SER A 90 4.08 5.53 0.28
C SER A 90 5.35 6.17 -0.26
N GLU A 91 6.52 5.65 0.07
CA GLU A 91 7.82 6.05 -0.49
C GLU A 91 7.90 5.75 -1.99
N VAL A 92 7.40 4.60 -2.43
CA VAL A 92 7.40 4.20 -3.85
C VAL A 92 6.46 5.09 -4.64
N ILE A 93 5.25 5.32 -4.11
CA ILE A 93 4.27 6.23 -4.71
C ILE A 93 4.84 7.65 -4.83
N ALA A 94 5.53 8.15 -3.80
CA ALA A 94 6.16 9.47 -3.85
C ALA A 94 7.27 9.56 -4.91
N MET A 95 8.08 8.50 -5.06
CA MET A 95 9.09 8.44 -6.13
C MET A 95 8.46 8.48 -7.53
N ILE A 96 7.38 7.72 -7.74
CA ILE A 96 6.64 7.71 -9.01
C ILE A 96 6.00 9.07 -9.28
N GLU A 97 5.32 9.65 -8.30
CA GLU A 97 4.70 10.98 -8.40
C GLU A 97 5.73 12.05 -8.76
N SER A 98 6.89 12.03 -8.11
CA SER A 98 7.96 12.97 -8.38
C SER A 98 8.49 12.83 -9.80
N ALA A 99 8.62 11.60 -10.33
CA ALA A 99 9.04 11.36 -11.70
C ALA A 99 7.99 11.85 -12.71
N ILE A 100 6.70 11.59 -12.47
CA ILE A 100 5.59 12.09 -13.30
C ILE A 100 5.65 13.63 -13.39
N LYS A 101 5.82 14.31 -12.25
CA LYS A 101 5.94 15.78 -12.20
C LYS A 101 7.19 16.31 -12.92
N ASN A 102 8.20 15.46 -13.11
CA ASN A 102 9.45 15.77 -13.79
C ASN A 102 9.51 15.21 -15.22
N GLY A 103 8.37 15.01 -15.88
CA GLY A 103 8.32 14.53 -17.27
C GLY A 103 8.84 13.10 -17.44
N ASP A 104 8.43 12.23 -16.52
CA ASP A 104 8.79 10.81 -16.40
C ASP A 104 10.26 10.53 -16.00
N LEU A 105 11.08 11.55 -15.73
CA LEU A 105 12.49 11.39 -15.40
C LEU A 105 12.72 11.09 -13.92
N THR A 106 13.55 10.09 -13.63
CA THR A 106 13.96 9.71 -12.28
C THR A 106 15.35 10.26 -11.92
N GLY A 107 15.62 10.53 -10.65
CA GLY A 107 16.99 10.72 -10.15
C GLY A 107 17.72 9.38 -10.00
N ASP A 108 19.04 9.39 -9.80
CA ASP A 108 19.83 8.14 -9.75
C ASP A 108 19.39 7.20 -8.63
N GLU A 109 19.22 7.71 -7.40
CA GLU A 109 18.82 6.88 -6.26
C GLU A 109 17.39 6.36 -6.38
N THR A 110 16.47 7.16 -6.93
CA THR A 110 15.07 6.73 -7.12
C THR A 110 14.92 5.80 -8.31
N PHE A 111 15.78 5.93 -9.32
CA PHE A 111 15.83 5.02 -10.47
C PHE A 111 16.13 3.60 -10.03
N ASP A 112 17.20 3.38 -9.25
CA ASP A 112 17.59 2.04 -8.83
C ASP A 112 16.50 1.37 -8.00
N ALA A 113 15.89 2.13 -7.07
CA ALA A 113 14.78 1.66 -6.26
C ALA A 113 13.52 1.32 -7.10
N LEU A 114 13.17 2.14 -8.09
CA LEU A 114 12.03 1.88 -8.97
C LEU A 114 12.31 0.75 -9.96
N LYS A 115 13.53 0.64 -10.47
CA LYS A 115 13.98 -0.43 -11.38
C LYS A 115 13.88 -1.79 -10.72
N GLU A 116 14.32 -1.91 -9.46
CA GLU A 116 14.17 -3.14 -8.65
C GLU A 116 12.71 -3.63 -8.58
N ARG A 117 11.75 -2.69 -8.62
CA ARG A 117 10.31 -2.97 -8.57
C ARG A 117 9.66 -3.13 -9.94
N GLY A 118 10.44 -3.07 -11.01
CA GLY A 118 9.97 -3.14 -12.39
C GLY A 118 9.28 -1.87 -12.88
N PHE A 119 9.51 -0.72 -12.25
CA PHE A 119 8.82 0.56 -12.55
C PHE A 119 9.66 1.57 -13.33
N ALA A 120 10.96 1.31 -13.54
CA ALA A 120 11.84 2.21 -14.28
C ALA A 120 12.72 1.46 -15.29
N THR A 121 13.08 2.15 -16.38
CA THR A 121 13.95 1.65 -17.43
C THR A 121 14.83 2.76 -17.99
N GLU A 122 15.94 2.37 -18.62
CA GLU A 122 16.73 3.28 -19.45
C GLU A 122 16.14 3.34 -20.86
N VAL A 123 16.00 4.55 -21.39
CA VAL A 123 15.48 4.83 -22.74
C VAL A 123 16.49 5.69 -23.47
N HIS A 124 16.93 5.27 -24.65
CA HIS A 124 17.81 6.07 -25.49
C HIS A 124 16.99 6.97 -26.43
N GLU A 125 17.16 8.29 -26.31
CA GLU A 125 16.60 9.27 -27.23
C GLU A 125 17.72 9.87 -28.10
N GLU A 126 17.57 9.83 -29.43
CA GLU A 126 18.61 10.27 -30.39
C GLU A 126 19.19 11.67 -30.10
N LYS A 127 18.39 12.57 -29.54
CA LYS A 127 18.79 13.96 -29.22
C LYS A 127 19.23 14.19 -27.78
N LYS A 128 18.93 13.26 -26.86
CA LYS A 128 19.14 13.44 -25.41
C LYS A 128 19.97 12.34 -24.76
N GLY A 129 20.38 11.32 -25.52
CA GLY A 129 21.12 10.17 -25.03
C GLY A 129 20.27 9.24 -24.15
N TRP A 130 20.93 8.49 -23.28
CA TRP A 130 20.27 7.60 -22.33
C TRP A 130 19.60 8.37 -21.20
N GLN A 131 18.31 8.11 -21.00
CA GLN A 131 17.50 8.72 -19.95
C GLN A 131 16.93 7.64 -19.04
N LYS A 132 16.94 7.91 -17.74
CA LYS A 132 16.33 7.06 -16.71
C LYS A 132 14.88 7.52 -16.51
N LYS A 133 13.93 6.68 -16.92
CA LYS A 133 12.50 7.01 -16.90
C LYS A 133 11.66 5.97 -16.19
N ILE A 134 10.56 6.41 -15.60
CA ILE A 134 9.50 5.50 -15.20
C ILE A 134 8.79 4.92 -16.42
N ASN A 135 8.25 3.71 -16.28
CA ASN A 135 7.50 3.03 -17.34
C ASN A 135 5.98 3.12 -17.12
N GLU A 136 5.21 2.54 -18.04
CA GLU A 136 3.74 2.57 -17.99
C GLU A 136 3.17 1.81 -16.78
N TYR A 137 3.85 0.80 -16.23
CA TYR A 137 3.41 0.13 -15.01
C TYR A 137 3.46 1.05 -13.80
N ALA A 138 4.50 1.89 -13.70
CA ALA A 138 4.59 2.89 -12.64
C ALA A 138 3.40 3.86 -12.70
N LYS A 139 3.08 4.35 -13.91
CA LYS A 139 1.95 5.25 -14.14
C LYS A 139 0.62 4.59 -13.81
N ALA A 140 0.42 3.34 -14.23
CA ALA A 140 -0.79 2.58 -13.92
C ALA A 140 -0.93 2.34 -12.41
N VAL A 141 0.15 2.01 -11.69
CA VAL A 141 0.14 1.91 -10.22
C VAL A 141 -0.23 3.25 -9.58
N TYR A 142 0.31 4.37 -10.08
CA TYR A 142 -0.03 5.69 -9.59
C TYR A 142 -1.49 6.08 -9.86
N GLU A 143 -2.04 5.70 -11.02
CA GLU A 143 -3.45 5.87 -11.35
C GLU A 143 -4.34 5.07 -10.41
N ILE A 144 -4.03 3.78 -10.19
CA ILE A 144 -4.76 2.93 -9.24
C ILE A 144 -4.69 3.55 -7.84
N TYR A 145 -3.52 3.99 -7.38
CA TYR A 145 -3.36 4.69 -6.12
C TYR A 145 -4.20 5.97 -6.05
N SER A 146 -4.22 6.78 -7.10
CA SER A 146 -4.95 8.05 -7.09
C SER A 146 -6.47 7.84 -7.01
N ASN A 147 -6.98 6.73 -7.51
CA ASN A 147 -8.42 6.47 -7.61
C ASN A 147 -8.97 5.46 -6.60
N ALA A 148 -8.14 4.54 -6.07
CA ALA A 148 -8.54 3.66 -4.98
C ALA A 148 -8.76 4.48 -3.72
N LYS A 149 -10.00 4.55 -3.21
CA LYS A 149 -10.34 5.32 -2.02
C LYS A 149 -10.24 4.42 -0.79
N PRO A 150 -9.18 4.55 0.05
CA PRO A 150 -9.06 3.73 1.26
C PRO A 150 -10.25 3.97 2.19
N ARG A 151 -10.61 2.93 2.95
CA ARG A 151 -11.58 3.03 4.03
C ARG A 151 -10.89 3.45 5.32
N LEU A 152 -11.57 4.22 6.15
CA LEU A 152 -11.10 4.57 7.49
C LEU A 152 -11.75 3.71 8.57
N GLU A 153 -10.94 2.90 9.25
CA GLU A 153 -11.38 2.14 10.42
C GLU A 153 -10.31 2.18 11.53
N ILE A 154 -10.67 2.74 12.68
CA ILE A 154 -9.77 2.89 13.83
C ILE A 154 -10.35 2.13 15.02
N SER A 155 -9.68 1.04 15.41
CA SER A 155 -9.94 0.34 16.66
C SER A 155 -9.41 1.14 17.87
N LYS A 156 -9.89 0.81 19.06
CA LYS A 156 -9.41 1.40 20.32
C LYS A 156 -7.90 1.20 20.52
N GLU A 157 -7.38 0.03 20.17
CA GLU A 157 -5.95 -0.25 20.26
C GLU A 157 -5.14 0.58 19.27
N LEU A 158 -5.62 0.71 18.03
CA LEU A 158 -4.98 1.52 17.01
C LEU A 158 -5.06 3.02 17.35
N ALA A 159 -6.14 3.46 17.99
CA ALA A 159 -6.28 4.82 18.51
C ALA A 159 -5.24 5.12 19.59
N ASN A 160 -5.08 4.22 20.58
CA ASN A 160 -4.06 4.36 21.61
C ASN A 160 -2.65 4.39 21.01
N TYR A 161 -2.39 3.56 20.00
CA TYR A 161 -1.15 3.60 19.25
C TYR A 161 -0.94 4.96 18.58
N LEU A 162 -1.93 5.46 17.83
CA LEU A 162 -1.89 6.77 17.18
C LEU A 162 -1.63 7.91 18.17
N ILE A 163 -2.25 7.89 19.35
CA ILE A 163 -2.05 8.90 20.40
C ILE A 163 -0.58 8.93 20.85
N SER A 164 0.08 7.77 20.89
CA SER A 164 1.48 7.65 21.31
C SER A 164 2.50 8.10 20.25
N LEU A 165 2.09 8.25 18.99
CA LEU A 165 2.99 8.64 17.91
C LEU A 165 3.26 10.15 17.92
N PRO A 166 4.52 10.60 17.80
CA PRO A 166 4.77 11.95 17.35
C PRO A 166 4.24 12.12 15.90
N PRO A 167 3.62 13.25 15.57
CA PRO A 167 3.03 13.48 14.24
C PRO A 167 4.08 13.52 13.11
N GLY A 168 5.35 13.69 13.47
CA GLY A 168 6.49 13.69 12.55
C GLY A 168 6.90 15.10 12.08
N PRO A 169 8.01 15.20 11.31
CA PRO A 169 8.86 14.11 10.87
C PRO A 169 9.61 13.44 12.04
N ALA A 170 9.64 12.11 12.08
CA ALA A 170 10.32 11.33 13.11
C ALA A 170 10.96 10.07 12.51
N GLU A 171 12.05 9.57 13.13
CA GLU A 171 12.72 8.37 12.64
C GLU A 171 11.83 7.12 12.77
N THR A 172 11.77 6.30 11.73
CA THR A 172 10.99 5.05 11.68
C THR A 172 11.36 4.08 12.80
N LYS A 173 12.62 4.09 13.27
CA LYS A 173 13.07 3.28 14.40
C LYS A 173 12.36 3.61 15.73
N ASN A 174 11.75 4.80 15.81
CA ASN A 174 11.02 5.27 16.98
C ASN A 174 9.53 4.91 16.92
N LEU A 175 9.04 4.30 15.82
CA LEU A 175 7.70 3.75 15.80
C LEU A 175 7.59 2.69 16.91
N PRO A 176 6.62 2.79 17.83
CA PRO A 176 6.42 1.77 18.83
C PRO A 176 6.22 0.42 18.14
N GLN A 177 6.92 -0.61 18.61
CA GLN A 177 6.78 -1.95 18.05
C GLN A 177 5.39 -2.47 18.40
N HIS A 178 4.50 -2.50 17.41
CA HIS A 178 3.15 -2.98 17.60
C HIS A 178 2.64 -3.68 16.35
N GLY A 179 3.03 -4.95 16.21
CA GLY A 179 2.60 -5.83 15.13
C GLY A 179 2.57 -5.13 13.77
N ARG A 180 1.36 -5.01 13.23
CA ARG A 180 1.09 -4.51 11.87
C ARG A 180 0.48 -3.11 11.82
N PHE A 181 0.41 -2.41 12.95
CA PHE A 181 -0.22 -1.08 13.01
C PHE A 181 0.36 -0.07 12.00
N PRO A 182 1.69 0.01 11.77
CA PRO A 182 2.21 0.84 10.69
C PRO A 182 1.64 0.52 9.31
N LEU A 183 1.34 -0.75 9.03
CA LEU A 183 0.77 -1.20 7.76
C LEU A 183 -0.71 -0.84 7.65
N LEU A 184 -1.46 -0.97 8.74
CA LEU A 184 -2.85 -0.50 8.81
C LEU A 184 -2.94 1.02 8.58
N LEU A 185 -2.07 1.80 9.26
CA LEU A 185 -2.02 3.25 9.06
C LEU A 185 -1.68 3.62 7.61
N GLU A 186 -0.73 2.91 7.00
CA GLU A 186 -0.31 3.18 5.62
C GLU A 186 -1.35 2.71 4.58
N SER A 187 -2.09 1.66 4.91
CA SER A 187 -3.24 1.15 4.16
C SER A 187 -4.31 2.22 4.07
N MET A 188 -4.63 2.85 5.19
CA MET A 188 -5.58 3.97 5.29
C MET A 188 -5.00 5.34 4.89
N ARG A 189 -3.74 5.41 4.44
CA ARG A 189 -3.01 6.65 4.09
C ARG A 189 -2.90 7.67 5.23
N LEU A 190 -2.85 7.19 6.47
CA LEU A 190 -2.66 8.02 7.67
C LEU A 190 -1.19 8.32 7.97
N ILE A 191 -0.28 7.52 7.43
CA ILE A 191 1.17 7.67 7.58
C ILE A 191 1.84 7.57 6.22
N SER A 192 2.94 8.29 6.04
CA SER A 192 3.84 8.17 4.89
C SER A 192 5.29 8.10 5.32
N PHE A 193 6.13 7.51 4.47
CA PHE A 193 7.55 7.28 4.70
C PHE A 193 8.42 8.04 3.70
N SER A 194 9.64 8.40 4.13
CA SER A 194 10.63 9.11 3.32
C SER A 194 11.16 8.28 2.15
N VAL A 195 11.46 8.97 1.05
CA VAL A 195 12.12 8.38 -0.10
C VAL A 195 13.65 8.33 0.10
N PRO A 196 14.35 7.33 -0.49
CA PRO A 196 13.82 6.05 -0.97
C PRO A 196 13.79 4.98 0.13
N LYS A 197 14.31 5.28 1.34
CA LYS A 197 14.67 4.26 2.36
C LYS A 197 13.65 4.06 3.47
N SER A 198 12.60 4.88 3.55
CA SER A 198 11.60 4.83 4.63
C SER A 198 12.18 4.97 6.04
N ASP A 199 13.26 5.74 6.20
CA ASP A 199 13.97 5.98 7.47
C ASP A 199 13.29 7.02 8.36
N VAL A 200 12.46 7.87 7.78
CA VAL A 200 11.64 8.87 8.44
C VAL A 200 10.18 8.63 8.08
N TYR A 201 9.28 8.86 9.03
CA TYR A 201 7.85 8.86 8.80
C TYR A 201 7.22 10.20 9.19
N THR A 202 6.04 10.45 8.62
CA THR A 202 5.15 11.54 9.04
C THR A 202 3.70 11.07 8.98
N LEU A 203 2.87 11.55 9.90
CA LEU A 203 1.42 11.45 9.72
C LEU A 203 1.00 12.35 8.56
N SER A 204 0.11 11.85 7.72
CA SER A 204 -0.52 12.64 6.66
C SER A 204 -1.46 13.70 7.25
N GLY A 205 -1.96 14.63 6.44
CA GLY A 205 -2.96 15.60 6.91
C GLY A 205 -4.20 14.91 7.51
N LEU A 206 -4.65 13.81 6.91
CA LEU A 206 -5.72 12.98 7.47
C LEU A 206 -5.28 12.26 8.74
N GLY A 207 -4.07 11.70 8.78
CA GLY A 207 -3.51 11.06 9.97
C GLY A 207 -3.44 11.99 11.18
N GLN A 208 -3.03 13.24 10.98
CA GLN A 208 -2.99 14.26 12.03
C GLN A 208 -4.40 14.64 12.51
N ALA A 209 -5.36 14.75 11.58
CA ALA A 209 -6.76 15.01 11.94
C ALA A 209 -7.35 13.86 12.76
N VAL A 210 -7.15 12.61 12.32
CA VAL A 210 -7.58 11.41 13.04
C VAL A 210 -6.93 11.33 14.42
N GLN A 211 -5.61 11.55 14.50
CA GLN A 211 -4.88 11.57 15.78
C GLN A 211 -5.49 12.60 16.75
N LYS A 212 -5.74 13.82 16.28
CA LYS A 212 -6.34 14.88 17.10
C LYS A 212 -7.75 14.50 17.57
N THR A 213 -8.56 13.90 16.70
CA THR A 213 -9.90 13.41 17.05
C THR A 213 -9.81 12.38 18.17
N VAL A 214 -8.99 11.33 18.01
CA VAL A 214 -8.88 10.27 19.02
C VAL A 214 -8.27 10.72 20.35
N GLN A 215 -7.45 11.79 20.36
CA GLN A 215 -6.94 12.41 21.58
C GLN A 215 -8.02 13.13 22.40
N THR A 216 -9.08 13.59 21.74
CA THR A 216 -10.14 14.40 22.38
C THR A 216 -11.41 13.62 22.66
N MET A 217 -11.56 12.44 22.06
CA MET A 217 -12.72 11.59 22.29
C MET A 217 -12.60 10.80 23.61
N ALA A 218 -13.74 10.51 24.24
CA ALA A 218 -13.81 9.50 25.29
C ALA A 218 -14.19 8.14 24.66
N PRO A 219 -13.25 7.21 24.43
CA PRO A 219 -13.54 5.98 23.71
C PRO A 219 -14.41 5.04 24.57
N SER A 220 -15.69 4.90 24.22
CA SER A 220 -16.64 3.97 24.84
C SER A 220 -16.85 2.67 24.05
N LEU A 221 -16.42 2.62 22.78
CA LEU A 221 -16.62 1.50 21.85
C LEU A 221 -15.27 0.87 21.44
N GLU A 222 -15.32 -0.38 20.96
CA GLU A 222 -14.13 -1.10 20.45
C GLU A 222 -13.62 -0.50 19.12
N THR A 223 -14.53 -0.10 18.24
CA THR A 223 -14.22 0.71 17.05
C THR A 223 -14.59 2.15 17.35
N VAL A 224 -13.61 3.04 17.21
CA VAL A 224 -13.76 4.46 17.60
C VAL A 224 -14.00 5.37 16.40
N ILE A 225 -13.57 4.97 15.20
CA ILE A 225 -13.89 5.66 13.94
C ILE A 225 -14.17 4.57 12.89
N ASN A 226 -15.29 4.69 12.19
CA ASN A 226 -15.64 3.86 11.02
C ASN A 226 -16.51 4.71 10.08
N GLU A 227 -16.31 4.57 8.77
CA GLU A 227 -17.11 5.24 7.74
C GLU A 227 -18.61 4.90 7.82
N ASP A 228 -18.98 3.73 8.32
CA ASP A 228 -20.38 3.29 8.45
C ASP A 228 -21.11 3.99 9.62
N TYR A 229 -20.38 4.62 10.55
CA TYR A 229 -20.95 5.37 11.67
C TYR A 229 -20.97 6.89 11.47
N MET A 230 -20.33 7.41 10.41
CA MET A 230 -20.23 8.85 10.11
C MET A 230 -21.21 9.27 9.01
#